data_AF-A0A3Y9C7I6-F1
#
_entry.id   AF-A0A3Y9C7I6-F1
#
_cell.length_a   1.000
_cell.length_b   1.000
_cell.length_c   1.000
_cell.angle_alpha   90.00
_cell.angle_beta   90.00
_cell.angle_gamma   90.00
#
_symmetry.space_group_name_H-M   'P 1'
#
loop_
_entity.id
_entity.type
_entity.pdbx_description
1 polymer ?
#
loop_
_entity_poly.entity_id
_entity_poly.type
_entity_poly.pdbx_seq_one_letter_code
_entity_poly.pdbx_strand_id
1 'polypeptide(L)'
;MLLSDYIDRVYGSSRGNRARFLKDNPDILPQELSRWLKAGLKIRPETGEIYKPVSRRVRVPDVTAAEAGVFLSDSLRGRLTTLAAAQNVTPDAMLSALVEREELRRQLAPVPAGEDVVPEQQIAGVVSRHFASLSERSETEAWHLVLSSLVSELVEADLLSFHTGNVTESRHLHIPRTAYYWYGGFVAKRVAMMLGCYHVYLWNDIMCPDSDVVFIGDPRNVVVCWFICQQMCRLLKTVRLSWRKQQGPWGSRAELDEESHKYAKRLAYSVLDNGIFIGGDEQRSHRLYRYAEKHYAWAMR
;
A
#
# COMPACT_ATOMS: atom_id res chain seq x y z
N MET A 1 20.75 2.73 -21.68
CA MET A 1 21.15 3.31 -23.00
C MET A 1 19.97 3.16 -23.96
N LEU A 2 19.78 4.02 -24.97
CA LEU A 2 18.74 3.74 -25.98
C LEU A 2 19.13 2.50 -26.79
N LEU A 3 18.14 1.71 -27.22
CA LEU A 3 18.38 0.52 -28.02
C LEU A 3 19.03 0.87 -29.37
N SER A 4 18.67 2.01 -29.96
CA SER A 4 19.33 2.55 -31.17
C SER A 4 20.83 2.75 -30.96
N ASP A 5 21.19 3.44 -29.88
CA ASP A 5 22.56 3.82 -29.58
C ASP A 5 23.41 2.61 -29.20
N TYR A 6 22.79 1.61 -28.55
CA TYR A 6 23.42 0.31 -28.30
C TYR A 6 23.75 -0.40 -29.62
N ILE A 7 22.79 -0.47 -30.55
CA ILE A 7 23.00 -1.13 -31.84
C ILE A 7 24.11 -0.40 -32.63
N ASP A 8 24.08 0.93 -32.66
CA ASP A 8 25.09 1.72 -33.37
C ASP A 8 26.48 1.59 -32.73
N ARG A 9 26.56 1.47 -31.40
CA ARG A 9 27.82 1.30 -30.65
C ARG A 9 28.43 -0.10 -30.79
N VAL A 10 27.61 -1.15 -30.79
CA VAL A 10 28.07 -2.55 -30.79
C VAL A 10 28.21 -3.10 -32.21
N TYR A 11 27.30 -2.75 -33.12
CA TYR A 11 27.25 -3.28 -34.49
C TYR A 11 27.68 -2.26 -35.56
N GLY A 12 28.03 -1.04 -35.12
CA GLY A 12 28.41 0.08 -35.97
C GLY A 12 27.21 0.85 -36.54
N SER A 13 27.45 2.05 -37.05
CA SER A 13 26.44 2.92 -37.67
C SER A 13 26.20 2.62 -39.16
N SER A 14 26.79 1.54 -39.69
CA SER A 14 26.73 1.18 -41.10
C SER A 14 25.41 0.50 -41.50
N ARG A 15 25.01 0.64 -42.77
CA ARG A 15 23.80 0.02 -43.33
C ARG A 15 23.88 -1.50 -43.18
N GLY A 16 23.02 -2.07 -42.32
CA GLY A 16 22.97 -3.51 -42.05
C GLY A 16 23.20 -3.89 -40.57
N ASN A 17 23.53 -2.93 -39.71
CA ASN A 17 23.70 -3.13 -38.27
C ASN A 17 22.48 -3.80 -37.59
N ARG A 18 21.25 -3.40 -37.95
CA ARG A 18 20.01 -3.99 -37.42
C ARG A 18 19.84 -5.46 -37.83
N ALA A 19 20.27 -5.83 -39.05
CA ALA A 19 20.21 -7.21 -39.51
C ALA A 19 21.23 -8.09 -38.77
N ARG A 20 22.39 -7.54 -38.41
CA ARG A 20 23.38 -8.23 -37.55
C ARG A 20 22.86 -8.42 -36.12
N PHE A 21 22.25 -7.38 -35.54
CA PHE A 21 21.61 -7.48 -34.23
C PHE A 21 20.51 -8.57 -34.20
N LEU A 22 19.67 -8.66 -35.24
CA LEU A 22 18.64 -9.70 -35.36
C LEU A 22 19.22 -11.09 -35.58
N LYS A 23 20.39 -11.20 -36.23
CA LYS A 23 21.08 -12.47 -36.41
C LYS A 23 21.58 -13.05 -35.08
N ASP A 24 22.05 -12.17 -34.19
CA ASP A 24 22.55 -12.57 -32.87
C ASP A 24 21.43 -12.72 -31.83
N ASN A 25 20.20 -12.29 -32.15
CA ASN A 25 19.01 -12.39 -31.30
C ASN A 25 17.82 -12.95 -32.08
N PRO A 26 17.81 -14.28 -32.38
CA PRO A 26 16.83 -14.90 -33.27
C PRO A 26 15.39 -14.87 -32.71
N ASP A 27 15.24 -14.70 -31.40
CA ASP A 27 13.95 -14.63 -30.71
C ASP A 27 13.23 -13.30 -30.92
N ILE A 28 13.90 -12.29 -31.49
CA ILE A 28 13.36 -10.96 -31.74
C ILE A 28 12.89 -10.86 -33.20
N LEU A 29 11.61 -10.57 -33.41
CA LEU A 29 11.10 -10.40 -34.78
C LEU A 29 11.54 -9.04 -35.37
N PRO A 30 11.82 -8.95 -36.69
CA PRO A 30 12.19 -7.68 -37.34
C PRO A 30 11.15 -6.57 -37.17
N GLN A 31 9.87 -6.95 -37.11
CA GLN A 31 8.76 -6.03 -36.87
C GLN A 31 8.73 -5.50 -35.43
N GLU A 32 9.08 -6.33 -34.46
CA GLU A 32 9.16 -5.94 -33.04
C GLU A 32 10.32 -4.98 -32.81
N LEU A 33 11.49 -5.27 -33.37
CA LEU A 33 12.65 -4.37 -33.31
C LEU A 33 12.31 -3.00 -33.91
N SER A 34 11.63 -2.96 -35.06
CA SER A 34 11.20 -1.71 -35.70
C SER A 34 10.24 -0.91 -34.81
N ARG A 35 9.32 -1.59 -34.13
CA ARG A 35 8.41 -0.97 -33.14
C ARG A 35 9.17 -0.45 -31.92
N TRP A 36 10.16 -1.18 -31.43
CA TRP A 36 10.96 -0.80 -30.27
C TRP A 36 11.85 0.41 -30.53
N LEU A 37 12.49 0.46 -31.70
CA LEU A 37 13.28 1.60 -32.14
C LEU A 37 12.40 2.84 -32.31
N LYS A 38 11.20 2.69 -32.90
CA LYS A 38 10.24 3.80 -33.02
C LYS A 38 9.70 4.27 -31.66
N ALA A 39 9.57 3.35 -30.69
CA ALA A 39 9.13 3.65 -29.33
C ALA A 39 10.24 4.22 -28.43
N GLY A 40 11.49 4.29 -28.88
CA GLY A 40 12.60 4.80 -28.07
C GLY A 40 12.92 3.94 -26.85
N LEU A 41 12.82 2.60 -26.98
CA LEU A 41 13.12 1.70 -25.86
C LEU A 41 14.55 1.84 -25.38
N LYS A 42 14.75 1.63 -24.08
CA LYS A 42 16.07 1.61 -23.47
C LYS A 42 16.46 0.18 -23.13
N ILE A 43 17.75 -0.11 -23.26
CA ILE A 43 18.39 -1.38 -22.93
C ILE A 43 19.37 -1.17 -21.77
N ARG A 44 19.43 -2.15 -20.86
CA ARG A 44 20.47 -2.26 -19.84
C ARG A 44 21.61 -3.13 -20.41
N PRO A 45 22.80 -2.57 -20.71
CA PRO A 45 23.87 -3.31 -21.40
C PRO A 45 24.40 -4.52 -20.61
N GLU A 46 24.31 -4.48 -19.29
CA GLU A 46 24.83 -5.51 -18.38
C GLU A 46 23.93 -6.76 -18.31
N THR A 47 22.61 -6.59 -18.46
CA THR A 47 21.63 -7.70 -18.33
C THR A 47 20.94 -8.05 -19.65
N GLY A 48 21.05 -7.20 -20.68
CA GLY A 48 20.33 -7.37 -21.95
C GLY A 48 18.84 -7.04 -21.90
N GLU A 49 18.32 -6.62 -20.75
CA GLU A 49 16.89 -6.34 -20.57
C GLU A 49 16.46 -5.07 -21.32
N ILE A 50 15.40 -5.19 -22.12
CA ILE A 50 14.78 -4.10 -22.87
C ILE A 50 13.50 -3.67 -22.16
N TYR A 51 13.44 -2.42 -21.71
CA TYR A 51 12.29 -1.90 -20.96
C TYR A 51 11.50 -0.86 -21.77
N LYS A 52 10.16 -0.92 -21.63
CA LYS A 52 9.24 0.08 -22.19
C LYS A 52 9.50 1.46 -21.55
N PRO A 53 9.47 2.58 -22.31
CA PRO A 53 9.61 3.90 -21.76
C PRO A 53 8.24 4.24 -21.21
N VAL A 54 7.99 3.85 -19.96
CA VAL A 54 6.80 4.35 -19.27
C VAL A 54 7.03 5.85 -19.11
N SER A 55 6.21 6.69 -19.74
CA SER A 55 6.18 8.13 -19.51
C SER A 55 5.72 8.38 -18.07
N ARG A 56 6.65 8.17 -17.13
CA ARG A 56 6.52 8.60 -15.75
C ARG A 56 7.24 9.92 -15.64
N ARG A 57 6.55 10.95 -15.15
CA ARG A 57 7.22 12.12 -14.58
C ARG A 57 8.16 11.60 -13.50
N VAL A 58 9.45 11.85 -13.70
CA VAL A 58 10.47 11.58 -12.70
C VAL A 58 10.42 12.75 -11.71
N ARG A 59 10.09 12.49 -10.44
CA ARG A 59 10.49 13.39 -9.36
C ARG A 59 12.00 13.23 -9.17
N VAL A 60 12.70 14.35 -9.05
CA VAL A 60 14.11 14.41 -8.67
C VAL A 60 14.29 13.81 -7.25
N PRO A 61 15.31 12.97 -6.98
CA PRO A 61 15.45 12.22 -5.71
C PRO A 61 15.97 13.10 -4.55
N ASP A 62 15.43 13.01 -3.35
CA ASP A 62 15.78 12.04 -2.27
C ASP A 62 17.18 12.21 -1.63
N VAL A 63 17.76 13.41 -1.60
CA VAL A 63 18.56 13.82 -0.41
C VAL A 63 17.67 14.59 0.56
N THR A 64 16.77 15.41 0.01
CA THR A 64 15.73 16.16 0.73
C THR A 64 14.48 15.36 1.11
N ALA A 65 14.31 14.16 0.55
CA ALA A 65 13.16 13.30 0.86
C ALA A 65 13.54 11.95 1.52
N ALA A 66 14.84 11.63 1.57
CA ALA A 66 15.37 10.60 2.48
C ALA A 66 15.60 11.13 3.91
N GLU A 67 15.77 12.45 4.10
CA GLU A 67 15.75 13.09 5.43
C GLU A 67 14.33 13.27 6.00
N ALA A 68 13.30 13.21 5.16
CA ALA A 68 11.91 13.52 5.51
C ALA A 68 11.15 12.31 6.10
N GLY A 69 11.75 11.66 7.09
CA GLY A 69 11.01 10.79 8.00
C GLY A 69 9.77 11.51 8.52
N VAL A 70 8.61 10.84 8.41
CA VAL A 70 7.29 11.29 8.89
C VAL A 70 6.76 12.54 8.18
N PHE A 71 5.81 12.36 7.23
CA PHE A 71 5.10 13.47 6.61
C PHE A 71 4.18 14.18 7.62
N LEU A 72 4.71 15.19 8.31
CA LEU A 72 3.90 16.20 8.98
C LEU A 72 3.20 17.06 7.92
N SER A 73 1.92 17.37 8.13
CA SER A 73 1.18 18.34 7.31
C SER A 73 1.90 19.70 7.28
N ASP A 74 1.71 20.51 6.25
CA ASP A 74 2.38 21.81 6.15
C ASP A 74 2.05 22.74 7.32
N SER A 75 0.85 22.61 7.91
CA SER A 75 0.45 23.31 9.14
C SER A 75 1.24 22.85 10.37
N LEU A 76 1.49 21.54 10.52
CA LEU A 76 2.29 20.99 11.61
C LEU A 76 3.78 21.29 11.41
N ARG A 77 4.28 21.25 10.17
CA ARG A 77 5.65 21.66 9.83
C ARG A 77 5.89 23.12 10.19
N GLY A 78 4.95 24.01 9.87
CA GLY A 78 5.01 25.42 10.25
C GLY A 78 5.02 25.64 11.77
N ARG A 79 4.20 24.88 12.52
CA ARG A 79 4.19 24.94 13.98
C ARG A 79 5.51 24.42 14.58
N LEU A 80 6.04 23.34 14.02
CA LEU A 80 7.27 22.71 14.47
C LEU A 80 8.49 23.59 14.19
N THR A 81 8.58 24.23 13.02
CA THR A 81 9.62 25.22 12.72
C THR A 81 9.54 26.44 13.65
N THR A 82 8.34 26.90 13.99
CA THR A 82 8.15 28.01 14.95
C THR A 82 8.61 27.62 16.35
N LEU A 83 8.29 26.41 16.81
CA LEU A 83 8.72 25.89 18.11
C LEU A 83 10.23 25.61 18.16
N ALA A 84 10.79 25.05 17.09
CA ALA A 84 12.23 24.85 16.92
C ALA A 84 13.00 26.18 16.98
N ALA A 85 12.51 27.21 16.27
CA ALA A 85 13.08 28.55 16.32
C ALA A 85 13.00 29.18 17.72
N ALA A 86 11.88 29.01 18.44
CA ALA A 86 11.73 29.52 19.80
C ALA A 86 12.68 28.87 20.82
N GLN A 87 13.16 27.66 20.55
CA GLN A 87 14.09 26.93 21.42
C GLN A 87 15.53 26.87 20.88
N ASN A 88 15.83 27.55 19.77
CA ASN A 88 17.14 27.51 19.08
C ASN A 88 17.60 26.09 18.71
N VAL A 89 16.66 25.22 18.32
CA VAL A 89 16.96 23.85 17.88
C VAL A 89 16.55 23.70 16.40
N THR A 90 17.14 22.74 15.68
CA THR A 90 16.66 22.43 14.32
C THR A 90 15.29 21.75 14.37
N PRO A 91 14.45 21.89 13.32
CA PRO A 91 13.18 21.17 13.21
C PRO A 91 13.33 19.67 13.46
N ASP A 92 14.33 19.02 12.86
CA ASP A 92 14.51 17.57 13.00
C ASP A 92 14.92 17.18 14.43
N ALA A 93 15.81 17.94 15.07
CA ALA A 93 16.17 17.67 16.46
C ALA A 93 15.00 17.95 17.44
N MET A 94 14.15 18.93 17.13
CA MET A 94 12.90 19.18 17.88
C MET A 94 11.91 18.02 17.71
N LEU A 95 11.75 17.50 16.48
CA LEU A 95 10.89 16.35 16.20
C LEU A 95 11.38 15.11 16.96
N SER A 96 12.68 14.79 16.88
CA SER A 96 13.28 13.68 17.61
C SER A 96 13.10 13.83 19.12
N ALA A 97 13.35 15.03 19.67
CA ALA A 97 13.17 15.28 21.10
C ALA A 97 11.71 15.15 21.56
N LEU A 98 10.73 15.54 20.72
CA LEU A 98 9.31 15.36 21.02
C LEU A 98 8.91 13.88 20.98
N VAL A 99 9.44 13.13 20.02
CA VAL A 99 9.26 11.68 19.93
C VAL A 99 9.85 10.99 21.16
N GLU A 100 11.12 11.27 21.49
CA GLU A 100 11.82 10.72 22.67
C GLU A 100 11.13 11.11 23.98
N ARG A 101 10.61 12.33 24.09
CA ARG A 101 9.88 12.77 25.29
C ARG A 101 8.55 12.04 25.45
N GLU A 102 7.83 11.82 24.36
CA GLU A 102 6.59 11.04 24.39
C GLU A 102 6.88 9.56 24.67
N GLU A 103 7.99 9.02 24.16
CA GLU A 103 8.50 7.69 24.51
C GLU A 103 8.82 7.57 26.00
N LEU A 104 9.57 8.51 26.57
CA LEU A 104 9.87 8.58 28.00
C LEU A 104 8.59 8.68 28.84
N ARG A 105 7.64 9.52 28.42
CA ARG A 105 6.35 9.65 29.09
C ARG A 105 5.58 8.33 29.12
N ARG A 106 5.64 7.55 28.03
CA ARG A 106 5.00 6.23 27.92
C ARG A 106 5.74 5.14 28.68
N GLN A 107 7.07 5.15 28.70
CA GLN A 107 7.89 4.23 29.52
C GLN A 107 7.69 4.47 31.02
N LEU A 108 7.50 5.73 31.42
CA LEU A 108 7.23 6.13 32.81
C LEU A 108 5.75 6.06 33.17
N ALA A 109 4.86 5.92 32.18
CA ALA A 109 3.45 5.65 32.44
C ALA A 109 3.37 4.26 33.08
N PRO A 110 2.62 4.11 34.18
CA PRO A 110 2.49 2.81 34.84
C PRO A 110 1.92 1.82 33.82
N VAL A 111 2.70 0.78 33.51
CA VAL A 111 2.24 -0.38 32.74
C VAL A 111 1.09 -0.98 33.55
N PRO A 112 -0.18 -0.96 33.08
CA PRO A 112 -1.22 -1.67 33.76
C PRO A 112 -0.80 -3.14 33.80
N ALA A 113 -0.67 -3.69 35.00
CA ALA A 113 -0.37 -5.10 35.22
C ALA A 113 -1.53 -5.94 34.68
N GLY A 114 -1.45 -6.25 33.41
CA GLY A 114 -2.28 -7.17 32.66
C GLY A 114 -1.47 -7.56 31.43
N GLU A 115 -1.57 -8.80 31.00
CA GLU A 115 -1.07 -9.21 29.67
C GLU A 115 -1.43 -8.12 28.64
N ASP A 116 -0.59 -7.89 27.62
CA ASP A 116 -0.87 -7.03 26.46
C ASP A 116 -2.10 -7.56 25.68
N VAL A 117 -3.26 -7.57 26.30
CA VAL A 117 -4.53 -7.99 25.73
C VAL A 117 -4.96 -6.83 24.85
N VAL A 118 -4.76 -7.00 23.55
CA VAL A 118 -5.24 -6.06 22.55
C VAL A 118 -6.73 -5.84 22.80
N PRO A 119 -7.21 -4.59 22.99
CA PRO A 119 -8.61 -4.31 23.29
C PRO A 119 -9.47 -4.41 22.02
N GLU A 120 -9.60 -5.63 21.48
CA GLU A 120 -10.27 -5.90 20.21
C GLU A 120 -11.71 -5.35 20.19
N GLN A 121 -12.45 -5.47 21.31
CA GLN A 121 -13.83 -4.98 21.40
C GLN A 121 -13.91 -3.45 21.31
N GLN A 122 -12.95 -2.74 21.91
CA GLN A 122 -12.88 -1.28 21.83
C GLN A 122 -12.56 -0.85 20.40
N ILE A 123 -11.57 -1.49 19.77
CA ILE A 123 -11.22 -1.23 18.37
C ILE A 123 -12.41 -1.51 17.45
N ALA A 124 -13.08 -2.65 17.62
CA ALA A 124 -14.26 -3.02 16.85
C ALA A 124 -15.39 -1.99 17.00
N GLY A 125 -15.60 -1.49 18.23
CA GLY A 125 -16.61 -0.49 18.55
C GLY A 125 -16.33 0.86 17.88
N VAL A 126 -15.09 1.35 17.95
CA VAL A 126 -14.66 2.60 17.32
C VAL A 126 -14.80 2.49 15.80
N VAL A 127 -14.24 1.44 15.19
CA VAL A 127 -14.33 1.22 13.73
C VAL A 127 -15.79 1.14 13.29
N SER A 128 -16.62 0.33 13.96
CA SER A 128 -18.03 0.18 13.57
C SER A 128 -18.82 1.47 13.68
N ARG A 129 -18.55 2.30 14.70
CA ARG A 129 -19.23 3.60 14.89
C ARG A 129 -18.92 4.56 13.75
N HIS A 130 -17.65 4.65 13.35
CA HIS A 130 -17.21 5.50 12.23
C HIS A 130 -17.83 5.04 10.91
N PHE A 131 -17.74 3.74 10.62
CA PHE A 131 -18.28 3.17 9.38
C PHE A 131 -19.82 3.16 9.34
N ALA A 132 -20.53 3.25 10.48
CA ALA A 132 -21.98 3.37 10.52
C ALA A 132 -22.51 4.68 9.91
N SER A 133 -21.68 5.72 9.83
CA SER A 133 -22.02 6.97 9.13
C SER A 133 -22.02 6.83 7.60
N LEU A 134 -21.42 5.76 7.07
CA LEU A 134 -21.34 5.50 5.65
C LEU A 134 -22.53 4.66 5.17
N SER A 135 -22.98 4.98 3.97
CA SER A 135 -24.08 4.30 3.29
C SER A 135 -23.69 3.91 1.87
N GLU A 136 -24.56 3.18 1.20
CA GLU A 136 -24.39 2.81 -0.21
C GLU A 136 -24.39 4.00 -1.19
N ARG A 137 -24.80 5.19 -0.72
CA ARG A 137 -24.81 6.45 -1.50
C ARG A 137 -23.67 7.40 -1.12
N SER A 138 -22.84 7.03 -0.16
CA SER A 138 -21.78 7.91 0.34
C SER A 138 -20.72 8.15 -0.73
N GLU A 139 -20.48 9.42 -1.04
CA GLU A 139 -19.45 9.88 -1.96
C GLU A 139 -18.05 9.76 -1.35
N THR A 140 -17.03 9.79 -2.20
CA THR A 140 -15.62 9.61 -1.80
C THR A 140 -15.19 10.55 -0.66
N GLU A 141 -15.67 11.79 -0.63
CA GLU A 141 -15.33 12.75 0.43
C GLU A 141 -15.80 12.29 1.82
N ALA A 142 -16.99 11.70 1.91
CA ALA A 142 -17.50 11.16 3.17
C ALA A 142 -16.62 10.01 3.68
N TRP A 143 -16.15 9.15 2.78
CA TRP A 143 -15.21 8.08 3.13
C TRP A 143 -13.89 8.63 3.66
N HIS A 144 -13.34 9.67 3.01
CA HIS A 144 -12.10 10.29 3.45
C HIS A 144 -12.23 10.94 4.84
N LEU A 145 -13.34 11.63 5.11
CA LEU A 145 -13.61 12.22 6.42
C LEU A 145 -13.71 11.15 7.51
N VAL A 146 -14.42 10.05 7.24
CA VAL A 146 -14.57 8.93 8.17
C VAL A 146 -13.23 8.25 8.44
N LEU A 147 -12.43 7.96 7.41
CA LEU A 147 -11.12 7.34 7.58
C LEU A 147 -10.15 8.26 8.32
N SER A 148 -10.15 9.56 8.01
CA SER A 148 -9.32 10.56 8.70
C SER A 148 -9.69 10.67 10.18
N SER A 149 -10.99 10.80 10.48
CA SER A 149 -11.48 10.88 11.86
C SER A 149 -11.22 9.58 12.63
N LEU A 150 -11.36 8.43 11.98
CA LEU A 150 -11.09 7.13 12.57
C LEU A 150 -9.61 6.99 12.94
N VAL A 151 -8.70 7.33 12.03
CA VAL A 151 -7.25 7.27 12.31
C VAL A 151 -6.90 8.22 13.45
N SER A 152 -7.44 9.44 13.46
CA SER A 152 -7.21 10.39 14.56
C SER A 152 -7.71 9.86 15.91
N GLU A 153 -8.93 9.32 15.99
CA GLU A 153 -9.46 8.75 17.25
C GLU A 153 -8.63 7.54 17.71
N LEU A 154 -8.19 6.68 16.78
CA LEU A 154 -7.35 5.53 17.11
C LEU A 154 -5.97 5.95 17.64
N VAL A 155 -5.40 7.03 17.12
CA VAL A 155 -4.12 7.60 17.60
C VAL A 155 -4.31 8.27 18.96
N GLU A 156 -5.35 9.08 19.13
CA GLU A 156 -5.65 9.77 20.41
C GLU A 156 -5.98 8.79 21.54
N ALA A 157 -6.64 7.68 21.22
CA ALA A 157 -6.99 6.62 22.18
C ALA A 157 -5.85 5.61 22.44
N ASP A 158 -4.65 5.82 21.87
CA ASP A 158 -3.50 4.90 21.95
C ASP A 158 -3.80 3.48 21.45
N LEU A 159 -4.72 3.35 20.50
CA LEU A 159 -5.11 2.07 19.89
C LEU A 159 -4.28 1.73 18.64
N LEU A 160 -3.39 2.62 18.22
CA LEU A 160 -2.38 2.40 17.18
C LEU A 160 -1.00 2.50 17.78
N SER A 161 -0.15 1.54 17.43
CA SER A 161 1.26 1.55 17.81
C SER A 161 2.12 2.10 16.68
N PHE A 162 2.93 3.11 16.99
CA PHE A 162 3.96 3.62 16.07
C PHE A 162 5.29 2.88 16.24
N HIS A 163 5.46 2.20 17.36
CA HIS A 163 6.63 1.40 17.71
C HIS A 163 6.34 -0.08 17.54
N THR A 164 7.36 -0.84 17.17
CA THR A 164 7.16 -2.23 16.83
C THR A 164 8.02 -3.14 17.70
N GLY A 165 7.37 -3.68 18.74
CA GLY A 165 7.99 -4.59 19.70
C GLY A 165 7.79 -6.06 19.33
N ASN A 166 6.55 -6.44 19.02
CA ASN A 166 6.15 -7.82 18.75
C ASN A 166 5.53 -7.97 17.35
N VAL A 167 5.94 -9.02 16.63
CA VAL A 167 5.35 -9.39 15.35
C VAL A 167 4.24 -10.41 15.60
N THR A 168 3.02 -10.10 15.17
CA THR A 168 1.86 -10.98 15.24
C THR A 168 1.10 -10.99 13.93
N GLU A 169 0.30 -12.03 13.73
CA GLU A 169 -0.63 -12.15 12.61
C GLU A 169 -2.05 -11.82 13.04
N SER A 170 -2.80 -11.14 12.16
CA SER A 170 -4.23 -10.99 12.35
C SER A 170 -4.95 -12.33 12.18
N ARG A 171 -6.22 -12.38 12.62
CA ARG A 171 -7.15 -13.41 12.16
C ARG A 171 -7.22 -13.43 10.63
N HIS A 172 -7.55 -14.60 10.08
CA HIS A 172 -7.76 -14.75 8.65
C HIS A 172 -9.01 -13.96 8.25
N LEU A 173 -8.85 -13.04 7.31
CA LEU A 173 -9.97 -12.35 6.69
C LEU A 173 -10.32 -13.07 5.38
N HIS A 174 -11.45 -13.75 5.38
CA HIS A 174 -11.97 -14.42 4.19
C HIS A 174 -12.63 -13.40 3.25
N ILE A 175 -12.07 -13.25 2.05
CA ILE A 175 -12.62 -12.41 0.99
C ILE A 175 -12.91 -13.30 -0.22
N PRO A 176 -14.13 -13.25 -0.82
CA PRO A 176 -14.41 -14.00 -2.03
C PRO A 176 -13.38 -13.68 -3.12
N ARG A 177 -12.83 -14.69 -3.79
CA ARG A 177 -11.74 -14.55 -4.78
C ARG A 177 -12.00 -13.46 -5.82
N THR A 178 -13.24 -13.40 -6.34
CA THR A 178 -13.63 -12.37 -7.29
C THR A 178 -13.51 -10.96 -6.69
N ALA A 179 -14.06 -10.73 -5.50
CA ALA A 179 -13.97 -9.44 -4.82
C ALA A 179 -12.52 -9.07 -4.48
N TYR A 180 -11.72 -10.07 -4.09
CA TYR A 180 -10.30 -9.92 -3.81
C TYR A 180 -9.52 -9.36 -5.03
N TYR A 181 -9.66 -9.98 -6.20
CA TYR A 181 -8.96 -9.51 -7.42
C TYR A 181 -9.45 -8.16 -7.91
N TRP A 182 -10.72 -7.83 -7.70
CA TRP A 182 -11.27 -6.55 -8.15
C TRP A 182 -10.87 -5.38 -7.25
N TYR A 183 -10.94 -5.55 -5.93
CA TYR A 183 -10.66 -4.47 -4.99
C TYR A 183 -10.08 -4.93 -3.64
N GLY A 184 -10.42 -6.13 -3.16
CA GLY A 184 -10.06 -6.56 -1.79
C GLY A 184 -8.55 -6.61 -1.54
N GLY A 185 -7.75 -7.10 -2.49
CA GLY A 185 -6.29 -7.11 -2.36
C GLY A 185 -5.68 -5.71 -2.36
N PHE A 186 -6.25 -4.79 -3.13
CA PHE A 186 -5.85 -3.38 -3.11
C PHE A 186 -6.19 -2.72 -1.77
N VAL A 187 -7.42 -2.93 -1.27
CA VAL A 187 -7.87 -2.42 0.03
C VAL A 187 -6.96 -2.91 1.15
N ALA A 188 -6.72 -4.23 1.23
CA ALA A 188 -5.87 -4.81 2.25
C ALA A 188 -4.45 -4.23 2.22
N LYS A 189 -3.84 -4.16 1.04
CA LYS A 189 -2.50 -3.58 0.90
C LYS A 189 -2.46 -2.12 1.34
N ARG A 190 -3.43 -1.30 0.93
CA ARG A 190 -3.47 0.12 1.28
C ARG A 190 -3.71 0.35 2.76
N VAL A 191 -4.65 -0.37 3.36
CA VAL A 191 -4.93 -0.30 4.81
C VAL A 191 -3.69 -0.68 5.62
N ALA A 192 -2.98 -1.74 5.22
CA ALA A 192 -1.72 -2.12 5.87
C ALA A 192 -0.66 -1.03 5.81
N MET A 193 -0.51 -0.37 4.65
CA MET A 193 0.44 0.73 4.48
C MET A 193 0.02 1.99 5.25
N MET A 194 -1.28 2.26 5.39
CA MET A 194 -1.79 3.41 6.14
C MET A 194 -1.53 3.27 7.65
N LEU A 195 -1.62 2.04 8.17
CA LEU A 195 -1.57 1.77 9.62
C LEU A 195 -0.26 1.14 10.10
N GLY A 196 0.75 1.03 9.23
CA GLY A 196 2.07 0.55 9.63
C GLY A 196 2.15 -0.95 9.92
N CYS A 197 1.36 -1.77 9.21
CA CYS A 197 1.63 -3.21 9.15
C CYS A 197 2.84 -3.48 8.25
N TYR A 198 3.65 -4.48 8.61
CA TYR A 198 4.87 -4.80 7.88
C TYR A 198 4.58 -5.50 6.55
N HIS A 199 3.61 -6.40 6.53
CA HIS A 199 3.24 -7.14 5.33
C HIS A 199 1.78 -7.56 5.37
N VAL A 200 1.25 -7.87 4.19
CA VAL A 200 -0.04 -8.54 4.02
C VAL A 200 0.23 -9.86 3.33
N TYR A 201 0.05 -10.95 4.05
CA TYR A 201 0.12 -12.28 3.46
C TYR A 201 -1.21 -12.59 2.76
N LEU A 202 -1.08 -13.15 1.57
CA LEU A 202 -2.18 -13.34 0.64
C LEU A 202 -2.17 -14.81 0.23
N TRP A 203 -3.07 -15.58 0.83
CA TRP A 203 -3.20 -16.98 0.51
C TRP A 203 -4.26 -17.18 -0.56
N ASN A 204 -3.85 -17.78 -1.67
CA ASN A 204 -4.75 -18.25 -2.71
C ASN A 204 -4.47 -19.73 -2.90
N ASP A 205 -5.27 -20.59 -2.27
CA ASP A 205 -5.27 -22.00 -2.64
C ASP A 205 -6.01 -22.15 -3.97
N ILE A 206 -5.36 -22.68 -5.01
CA ILE A 206 -5.93 -22.84 -6.36
C ILE A 206 -7.35 -23.44 -6.31
N MET A 207 -7.59 -24.34 -5.36
CA MET A 207 -8.84 -25.08 -5.18
C MET A 207 -9.90 -24.37 -4.32
N CYS A 208 -9.56 -23.33 -3.55
CA CYS A 208 -10.54 -22.63 -2.69
C CYS A 208 -11.16 -21.41 -3.39
N PRO A 209 -12.49 -21.23 -3.34
CA PRO A 209 -13.16 -20.06 -3.92
C PRO A 209 -12.92 -18.76 -3.13
N ASP A 210 -12.35 -18.86 -1.93
CA ASP A 210 -12.04 -17.73 -1.06
C ASP A 210 -10.53 -17.45 -1.05
N SER A 211 -10.20 -16.17 -0.89
CA SER A 211 -8.84 -15.68 -0.67
C SER A 211 -8.71 -15.29 0.80
N ASP A 212 -7.64 -15.75 1.43
CA ASP A 212 -7.36 -15.41 2.82
C ASP A 212 -6.35 -14.26 2.87
N VAL A 213 -6.73 -13.21 3.58
CA VAL A 213 -5.90 -12.04 3.82
C VAL A 213 -5.49 -12.03 5.28
N VAL A 214 -4.18 -11.97 5.52
CA VAL A 214 -3.60 -11.92 6.87
C VAL A 214 -2.67 -10.72 6.96
N PHE A 215 -2.85 -9.88 7.97
CA PHE A 215 -1.99 -8.75 8.26
C PHE A 215 -0.89 -9.18 9.23
N ILE A 216 0.36 -8.78 8.96
CA ILE A 216 1.51 -9.09 9.79
C ILE A 216 2.11 -7.78 10.29
N GLY A 217 2.22 -7.63 11.61
CA GLY A 217 2.54 -6.34 12.22
C GLY A 217 2.46 -6.36 13.74
N ASP A 218 2.44 -5.16 14.32
CA ASP A 218 2.16 -4.96 15.74
C ASP A 218 0.74 -5.46 16.10
N PRO A 219 0.53 -6.08 17.28
CA PRO A 219 -0.75 -6.64 17.69
C PRO A 219 -1.93 -5.67 17.57
N ARG A 220 -1.74 -4.39 17.93
CA ARG A 220 -2.81 -3.39 17.83
C ARG A 220 -3.11 -3.05 16.37
N ASN A 221 -2.05 -2.84 15.59
CA ASN A 221 -2.17 -2.42 14.18
C ASN A 221 -2.79 -3.52 13.31
N VAL A 222 -2.43 -4.80 13.52
CA VAL A 222 -3.00 -5.91 12.74
C VAL A 222 -4.49 -6.09 13.00
N VAL A 223 -4.94 -5.88 14.24
CA VAL A 223 -6.35 -5.93 14.62
C VAL A 223 -7.13 -4.77 13.99
N VAL A 224 -6.60 -3.54 14.07
CA VAL A 224 -7.21 -2.38 13.42
C VAL A 224 -7.31 -2.58 11.90
N CYS A 225 -6.24 -3.03 11.25
CA CYS A 225 -6.22 -3.33 9.81
C CYS A 225 -7.29 -4.35 9.42
N TRP A 226 -7.42 -5.42 10.22
CA TRP A 226 -8.41 -6.46 9.98
C TRP A 226 -9.84 -5.90 10.02
N PHE A 227 -10.19 -5.14 11.07
CA PHE A 227 -11.53 -4.56 11.21
C PHE A 227 -11.85 -3.55 10.11
N ILE A 228 -10.91 -2.65 9.78
CA ILE A 228 -11.11 -1.66 8.72
C ILE A 228 -11.28 -2.36 7.37
N CYS A 229 -10.39 -3.31 7.04
CA CYS A 229 -10.47 -4.03 5.77
C CYS A 229 -11.79 -4.82 5.65
N GLN A 230 -12.24 -5.45 6.74
CA GLN A 230 -13.51 -6.16 6.79
C GLN A 230 -14.71 -5.22 6.52
N GLN A 231 -14.79 -4.08 7.22
CA GLN A 231 -15.89 -3.12 7.06
C GLN A 231 -15.90 -2.49 5.68
N MET A 232 -14.72 -2.11 5.16
CA MET A 232 -14.58 -1.59 3.80
C MET A 232 -15.06 -2.61 2.76
N CYS A 233 -14.61 -3.87 2.84
CA CYS A 233 -15.02 -4.91 1.89
C CYS A 233 -16.52 -5.18 1.94
N ARG A 234 -17.12 -5.16 3.15
CA ARG A 234 -18.56 -5.30 3.35
C ARG A 234 -19.34 -4.16 2.70
N LEU A 235 -18.94 -2.91 2.94
CA LEU A 235 -19.63 -1.74 2.38
C LEU A 235 -19.45 -1.63 0.86
N LEU A 236 -18.25 -1.91 0.33
CA LEU A 236 -18.01 -1.95 -1.12
C LEU A 236 -18.87 -3.03 -1.80
N LYS A 237 -19.09 -4.17 -1.14
CA LYS A 237 -20.04 -5.18 -1.61
C LYS A 237 -21.47 -4.64 -1.66
N THR A 238 -21.91 -3.90 -0.64
CA THR A 238 -23.24 -3.25 -0.61
C THR A 238 -23.39 -2.20 -1.71
N VAL A 239 -22.41 -1.30 -1.85
CA VAL A 239 -22.36 -0.28 -2.91
C VAL A 239 -22.47 -0.92 -4.30
N ARG A 240 -21.69 -1.98 -4.55
CA ARG A 240 -21.74 -2.75 -5.80
C ARG A 240 -23.15 -3.29 -6.07
N LEU A 241 -23.78 -3.91 -5.07
CA LEU A 241 -25.10 -4.50 -5.20
C LEU A 241 -26.19 -3.43 -5.40
N SER A 242 -26.08 -2.28 -4.71
CA SER A 242 -27.02 -1.16 -4.89
C SER A 242 -26.88 -0.53 -6.28
N TRP A 243 -25.65 -0.27 -6.73
CA TRP A 243 -25.38 0.21 -8.09
C TRP A 243 -25.97 -0.73 -9.14
N ARG A 244 -25.73 -2.04 -8.99
CA ARG A 244 -26.29 -3.06 -9.88
C ARG A 244 -27.82 -3.02 -9.95
N LYS A 245 -28.50 -2.82 -8.82
CA LYS A 245 -29.97 -2.70 -8.78
C LYS A 245 -30.46 -1.43 -9.49
N GLN A 246 -29.75 -0.32 -9.34
CA GLN A 246 -30.12 0.98 -9.92
C GLN A 246 -29.98 1.00 -11.46
N GLN A 247 -29.05 0.24 -12.01
CA GLN A 247 -28.81 0.19 -13.45
C GLN A 247 -29.92 -0.51 -14.25
N GLY A 248 -30.71 -1.39 -13.63
CA GLY A 248 -31.70 -2.20 -14.35
C GLY A 248 -31.07 -3.25 -15.28
N PRO A 249 -31.88 -4.04 -16.00
CA PRO A 249 -31.37 -5.07 -16.91
C PRO A 249 -30.93 -4.45 -18.24
N TRP A 250 -29.63 -4.39 -18.47
CA TRP A 250 -29.06 -4.11 -19.78
C TRP A 250 -27.84 -5.01 -20.04
N GLY A 251 -27.63 -5.38 -21.30
CA GLY A 251 -26.59 -6.33 -21.69
C GLY A 251 -26.77 -7.73 -21.11
N SER A 252 -25.70 -8.51 -21.13
CA SER A 252 -25.63 -9.82 -20.48
C SER A 252 -25.42 -9.69 -18.97
N ARG A 253 -25.81 -10.72 -18.22
CA ARG A 253 -25.58 -10.78 -16.76
C ARG A 253 -24.10 -10.64 -16.40
N ALA A 254 -23.20 -11.18 -17.21
CA ALA A 254 -21.76 -11.14 -16.99
C ALA A 254 -21.19 -9.73 -17.16
N GLU A 255 -21.59 -9.02 -18.22
CA GLU A 255 -21.18 -7.63 -18.47
C GLU A 255 -21.65 -6.70 -17.35
N LEU A 256 -22.89 -6.85 -16.92
CA LEU A 256 -23.46 -6.07 -15.83
C LEU A 256 -22.78 -6.36 -14.48
N ASP A 257 -22.41 -7.62 -14.23
CA ASP A 257 -21.58 -7.96 -13.07
C ASP A 257 -20.17 -7.37 -13.18
N GLU A 258 -19.52 -7.42 -14.35
CA GLU A 258 -18.19 -6.84 -14.56
C GLU A 258 -18.16 -5.33 -14.32
N GLU A 259 -19.12 -4.58 -14.88
CA GLU A 259 -19.21 -3.14 -14.68
C GLU A 259 -19.49 -2.77 -13.22
N SER A 260 -20.29 -3.58 -12.50
CA SER A 260 -20.49 -3.36 -11.06
C SER A 260 -19.19 -3.52 -10.27
N HIS A 261 -18.33 -4.48 -10.64
CA HIS A 261 -17.02 -4.64 -10.02
C HIS A 261 -16.05 -3.52 -10.40
N LYS A 262 -16.07 -3.06 -11.66
CA LYS A 262 -15.29 -1.88 -12.08
C LYS A 262 -15.70 -0.64 -11.30
N TYR A 263 -17.00 -0.44 -11.05
CA TYR A 263 -17.50 0.67 -10.23
C TYR A 263 -16.97 0.60 -8.80
N ALA A 264 -17.12 -0.55 -8.13
CA ALA A 264 -16.60 -0.75 -6.77
C ALA A 264 -15.07 -0.58 -6.70
N LYS A 265 -14.35 -1.05 -7.72
CA LYS A 265 -12.90 -0.85 -7.85
C LYS A 265 -12.53 0.63 -7.95
N ARG A 266 -13.21 1.40 -8.82
CA ARG A 266 -12.93 2.84 -8.96
C ARG A 266 -13.15 3.59 -7.65
N LEU A 267 -14.23 3.27 -6.93
CA LEU A 267 -14.49 3.84 -5.60
C LEU A 267 -13.42 3.45 -4.59
N ALA A 268 -13.03 2.17 -4.51
CA ALA A 268 -11.98 1.72 -3.60
C ALA A 268 -10.64 2.43 -3.88
N TYR A 269 -10.32 2.63 -5.16
CA TYR A 269 -9.14 3.37 -5.58
C TYR A 269 -9.23 4.84 -5.18
N SER A 270 -10.35 5.52 -5.43
CA SER A 270 -10.49 6.94 -5.07
C SER A 270 -10.43 7.16 -3.57
N VAL A 271 -11.05 6.30 -2.77
CA VAL A 271 -11.08 6.40 -1.30
C VAL A 271 -9.69 6.19 -0.67
N LEU A 272 -8.88 5.30 -1.24
CA LEU A 272 -7.59 4.86 -0.66
C LEU A 272 -6.36 5.41 -1.40
N ASP A 273 -6.53 6.37 -2.32
CA ASP A 273 -5.38 7.04 -2.97
C ASP A 273 -4.75 8.14 -2.11
N ASN A 274 -5.27 8.39 -0.91
CA ASN A 274 -4.69 9.37 0.01
C ASN A 274 -3.34 8.88 0.55
N GLY A 275 -2.30 9.70 0.33
CA GLY A 275 -0.88 9.38 0.56
C GLY A 275 -0.40 9.39 2.00
N ILE A 276 -1.24 9.04 2.98
CA ILE A 276 -0.81 8.92 4.38
C ILE A 276 -0.28 7.50 4.57
N PHE A 277 1.04 7.38 4.68
CA PHE A 277 1.73 6.11 4.87
C PHE A 277 2.48 6.12 6.19
N ILE A 278 2.09 5.22 7.09
CA ILE A 278 2.93 4.88 8.25
C ILE A 278 3.85 3.76 7.75
N GLY A 279 5.00 4.13 7.20
CA GLY A 279 5.97 3.21 6.57
C GLY A 279 7.16 2.90 7.48
N GLY A 280 7.67 1.67 7.40
CA GLY A 280 8.78 1.18 8.21
C GLY A 280 10.15 1.12 7.52
N ASP A 281 11.20 1.32 8.32
CA ASP A 281 12.63 1.31 7.96
C ASP A 281 13.20 -0.05 7.51
N GLU A 282 14.43 -0.04 6.95
CA GLU A 282 15.19 -1.24 6.51
C GLU A 282 15.43 -2.28 7.63
N GLN A 283 15.47 -1.88 8.91
CA GLN A 283 15.66 -2.83 10.02
C GLN A 283 14.44 -3.75 10.20
N ARG A 284 13.25 -3.30 9.79
CA ARG A 284 12.00 -4.07 9.87
C ARG A 284 11.91 -5.20 8.84
N SER A 285 12.59 -5.06 7.69
CA SER A 285 12.66 -6.11 6.66
C SER A 285 13.31 -7.41 7.18
N HIS A 286 14.32 -7.31 8.06
CA HIS A 286 14.99 -8.48 8.61
C HIS A 286 14.13 -9.26 9.63
N ARG A 287 13.31 -8.56 10.43
CA ARG A 287 12.37 -9.20 11.36
C ARG A 287 11.25 -9.92 10.62
N LEU A 288 10.72 -9.32 9.56
CA LEU A 288 9.74 -9.96 8.69
C LEU A 288 10.32 -11.25 8.08
N TYR A 289 11.58 -11.20 7.64
CA TYR A 289 12.27 -12.36 7.07
C TYR A 289 12.37 -13.52 8.08
N ARG A 290 12.78 -13.25 9.34
CA ARG A 290 12.82 -14.29 10.40
C ARG A 290 11.44 -14.83 10.76
N TYR A 291 10.42 -13.96 10.79
CA TYR A 291 9.03 -14.40 11.00
C TYR A 291 8.57 -15.32 9.87
N ALA A 292 8.83 -14.94 8.62
CA ALA A 292 8.47 -15.71 7.44
C ALA A 292 9.23 -17.04 7.36
N GLU A 293 10.51 -17.06 7.71
CA GLU A 293 11.32 -18.28 7.80
C GLU A 293 10.75 -19.24 8.85
N LYS A 294 10.22 -18.75 9.97
CA LYS A 294 9.64 -19.57 11.03
C LYS A 294 8.24 -20.10 10.70
N HIS A 295 7.35 -19.25 10.17
CA HIS A 295 5.91 -19.56 9.99
C HIS A 295 5.55 -20.01 8.57
N TYR A 296 6.34 -19.62 7.57
CA TYR A 296 6.12 -19.91 6.16
C TYR A 296 7.34 -20.57 5.50
N ALA A 297 8.15 -21.30 6.29
CA ALA A 297 9.37 -21.99 5.86
C ALA A 297 9.22 -22.83 4.58
N TRP A 298 8.04 -23.43 4.42
CA TRP A 298 7.68 -24.32 3.33
C TRP A 298 7.37 -23.56 2.02
N ALA A 299 7.04 -22.26 2.08
CA ALA A 299 6.77 -21.39 0.92
C ALA A 299 8.03 -20.67 0.41
N MET A 300 9.12 -20.70 1.19
CA MET A 300 10.40 -20.03 0.89
C MET A 300 11.46 -20.99 0.30
N ARG A 301 11.11 -22.27 0.09
CA ARG A 301 11.91 -23.27 -0.62
C ARG A 301 11.43 -23.43 -2.04
#